data_AF-A0A4Q3AKS2-F1
#
_entry.id   AF-A0A4Q3AKS2-F1
#
_cell.length_a   1.000
_cell.length_b   1.000
_cell.length_c   1.000
_cell.angle_alpha   90.00
_cell.angle_beta   90.00
_cell.angle_gamma   90.00
#
_symmetry.space_group_name_H-M   'P 1'
#
loop_
_entity.id
_entity.type
_entity.pdbx_description
1 polymer ?
#
loop_
_entity_poly.entity_id
_entity_poly.type
_entity_poly.pdbx_seq_one_letter_code
_entity_poly.pdbx_strand_id
1 'polypeptide(L)'
;MLVLRKVLSKVSALAIAVIAASPAAGPAIAQDESGFQDYLGELARKAASEGVSRRTIDLVIPTLTYSARVVELDRQQPESRPNAPISNFEPYRVKHVDASRITRGRAAYQRQRWR
;
A
#
# COMPACT_ATOMS: atom_id res chain seq x y z
N MET A 1 46.48 45.52 10.05
CA MET A 1 45.42 44.49 9.85
C MET A 1 44.54 44.98 8.72
N LEU A 2 44.39 44.21 7.62
CA LEU A 2 43.70 44.56 6.35
C LEU A 2 44.41 45.68 5.54
N VAL A 3 44.70 45.59 4.24
CA VAL A 3 43.91 45.10 3.09
C VAL A 3 44.87 44.63 1.98
N LEU A 4 44.71 43.41 1.43
CA LEU A 4 45.40 42.98 0.20
C LEU A 4 44.36 42.72 -0.91
N ARG A 5 44.48 43.49 -1.99
CA ARG A 5 43.73 43.33 -3.24
C ARG A 5 44.18 42.07 -3.97
N LYS A 6 43.25 41.26 -4.50
CA LYS A 6 43.40 40.69 -5.85
C LYS A 6 42.06 40.25 -6.43
N VAL A 7 41.88 40.67 -7.68
CA VAL A 7 40.73 40.44 -8.55
C VAL A 7 40.94 39.12 -9.31
N LEU A 8 39.82 38.51 -9.73
CA LEU A 8 39.57 37.87 -11.05
C LEU A 8 39.26 36.35 -11.06
N SER A 9 38.00 36.06 -11.42
CA SER A 9 37.50 35.08 -12.40
C SER A 9 37.75 33.58 -12.19
N LYS A 10 36.66 32.78 -12.12
CA LYS A 10 36.27 31.67 -13.05
C LYS A 10 34.75 31.41 -12.90
N VAL A 11 33.91 31.83 -13.86
CA VAL A 11 33.25 31.01 -14.91
C VAL A 11 32.53 29.75 -14.38
N SER A 12 31.20 29.82 -14.46
CA SER A 12 30.21 28.76 -14.74
C SER A 12 30.06 27.55 -13.82
N ALA A 13 28.94 27.52 -13.10
CA ALA A 13 28.06 26.35 -13.08
C ALA A 13 26.62 26.81 -12.79
N LEU A 14 25.82 26.91 -13.86
CA LEU A 14 24.37 27.02 -13.78
C LEU A 14 23.85 25.70 -13.22
N ALA A 15 23.66 25.62 -11.90
CA ALA A 15 22.97 24.50 -11.29
C ALA A 15 21.48 24.64 -11.62
N ILE A 16 21.05 23.93 -12.67
CA ILE A 16 19.64 23.65 -12.92
C ILE A 16 19.16 22.83 -11.71
N ALA A 17 18.50 23.49 -10.77
CA ALA A 17 17.71 22.82 -9.76
C ALA A 17 16.58 22.11 -10.50
N VAL A 18 16.77 20.83 -10.80
CA VAL A 18 15.67 19.93 -11.14
C VAL A 18 14.83 19.84 -9.88
N ILE A 19 13.82 20.70 -9.80
CA ILE A 19 12.68 20.51 -8.92
C ILE A 19 12.14 19.15 -9.31
N ALA A 20 12.38 18.16 -8.46
CA ALA A 20 11.69 16.90 -8.54
C ALA A 20 10.20 17.23 -8.55
N ALA A 21 9.59 17.14 -9.73
CA ALA A 21 8.16 17.09 -9.87
C ALA A 21 7.74 15.77 -9.23
N SER A 22 7.64 15.77 -7.89
CA SER A 22 6.73 14.87 -7.22
C SER A 22 5.39 15.08 -7.92
N PRO A 23 4.77 14.04 -8.52
CA PRO A 23 3.39 14.19 -8.90
C PRO A 23 2.68 14.65 -7.63
N ALA A 24 2.17 15.87 -7.62
CA ALA A 24 1.27 16.31 -6.59
C ALA A 24 0.18 15.23 -6.60
N ALA A 25 0.18 14.38 -5.58
CA ALA A 25 -0.91 13.46 -5.37
C ALA A 25 -2.13 14.36 -5.30
N GLY A 26 -2.97 14.32 -6.35
CA GLY A 26 -4.24 15.00 -6.34
C GLY A 26 -4.99 14.60 -5.07
N PRO A 27 -5.96 15.41 -4.60
CA PRO A 27 -6.75 15.04 -3.43
C PRO A 27 -7.21 13.59 -3.60
N ALA A 28 -6.97 12.75 -2.61
CA ALA A 28 -7.36 11.36 -2.69
C ALA A 28 -8.90 11.33 -2.79
N ILE A 29 -9.41 11.11 -4.00
CA ILE A 29 -10.85 11.25 -4.28
C ILE A 29 -11.60 10.13 -3.56
N ALA A 30 -11.07 8.91 -3.49
CA ALA A 30 -11.72 7.77 -2.83
C ALA A 30 -11.51 7.67 -1.30
N GLN A 31 -11.62 8.76 -0.54
CA GLN A 31 -11.59 8.72 0.94
C GLN A 31 -12.99 8.60 1.57
N ASP A 32 -14.02 8.72 0.75
CA ASP A 32 -15.42 8.52 1.10
C ASP A 32 -16.17 7.82 -0.04
N GLU A 33 -17.45 7.53 0.18
CA GLU A 33 -18.29 6.83 -0.81
C GLU A 33 -18.39 7.62 -2.12
N SER A 34 -18.61 8.94 -2.07
CA SER A 34 -18.78 9.76 -3.27
C SER A 34 -17.58 9.68 -4.19
N GLY A 35 -16.38 9.92 -3.67
CA GLY A 35 -15.21 9.87 -4.52
C GLY A 35 -14.72 8.45 -4.82
N PHE A 36 -15.15 7.44 -4.06
CA PHE A 36 -14.96 6.05 -4.47
C PHE A 36 -15.79 5.73 -5.71
N GLN A 37 -17.05 6.19 -5.78
CA GLN A 37 -17.90 6.03 -6.96
C GLN A 37 -17.32 6.76 -8.19
N ASP A 38 -16.76 7.96 -8.01
CA ASP A 38 -16.06 8.68 -9.09
C ASP A 38 -14.84 7.89 -9.59
N TYR A 39 -14.07 7.28 -8.68
CA TYR A 39 -12.92 6.45 -9.01
C TYR A 39 -13.30 5.19 -9.83
N LEU A 40 -14.49 4.63 -9.66
CA LEU A 40 -14.91 3.43 -10.41
C LEU A 40 -14.88 3.64 -11.93
N GLY A 41 -15.12 4.87 -12.42
CA GLY A 41 -14.99 5.19 -13.84
C GLY A 41 -13.55 5.15 -14.35
N GLU A 42 -12.58 5.52 -13.51
CA GLU A 42 -11.15 5.35 -13.80
C GLU A 42 -10.76 3.88 -13.78
N LEU A 43 -11.18 3.15 -12.74
CA LEU A 43 -10.93 1.72 -12.59
C LEU A 43 -11.44 0.92 -13.80
N ALA A 44 -12.65 1.22 -14.28
CA ALA A 44 -13.23 0.56 -15.44
C ALA A 44 -12.39 0.75 -16.72
N ARG A 45 -11.92 1.98 -16.97
CA ARG A 45 -11.06 2.29 -18.13
C ARG A 45 -9.72 1.56 -18.02
N LYS A 46 -9.12 1.56 -16.84
CA LYS A 46 -7.86 0.85 -16.58
C LYS A 46 -8.03 -0.67 -16.78
N ALA A 47 -9.06 -1.26 -16.18
CA ALA A 47 -9.36 -2.69 -16.33
C ALA A 47 -9.54 -3.09 -17.82
N ALA A 48 -10.25 -2.27 -18.60
CA ALA A 48 -10.39 -2.51 -20.03
C ALA A 48 -9.04 -2.47 -20.77
N SER A 49 -8.17 -1.51 -20.43
CA SER A 49 -6.82 -1.41 -21.02
C SER A 49 -5.90 -2.58 -20.64
N GLU A 50 -6.14 -3.21 -19.50
CA GLU A 50 -5.41 -4.40 -19.03
C GLU A 50 -6.01 -5.72 -19.54
N GLY A 51 -7.04 -5.65 -20.41
CA GLY A 51 -7.63 -6.81 -21.07
C GLY A 51 -8.77 -7.49 -20.30
N VAL A 52 -9.32 -6.86 -19.25
CA VAL A 52 -10.50 -7.39 -18.56
C VAL A 52 -11.72 -7.32 -19.49
N SER A 53 -12.48 -8.42 -19.57
CA SER A 53 -13.64 -8.50 -20.45
C SER A 53 -14.68 -7.45 -20.10
N ARG A 54 -15.33 -6.87 -21.12
CA ARG A 54 -16.41 -5.89 -20.94
C ARG A 54 -17.53 -6.42 -20.05
N ARG A 55 -17.90 -7.69 -20.25
CA ARG A 55 -18.89 -8.40 -19.43
C ARG A 55 -18.51 -8.40 -17.94
N THR A 56 -17.23 -8.65 -17.61
CA THR A 56 -16.76 -8.66 -16.22
C THR A 56 -16.82 -7.26 -15.62
N ILE A 57 -16.36 -6.25 -16.36
CA ILE A 57 -16.38 -4.84 -15.92
C ILE A 57 -17.82 -4.42 -15.59
N ASP A 58 -18.74 -4.63 -16.53
CA ASP A 58 -20.13 -4.20 -16.41
C ASP A 58 -20.89 -4.95 -15.31
N LEU A 59 -20.50 -6.20 -14.98
CA LEU A 59 -21.12 -6.99 -13.91
C LEU A 59 -20.57 -6.68 -12.51
N VAL A 60 -19.28 -6.38 -12.41
CA VAL A 60 -18.58 -6.31 -11.10
C VAL A 60 -18.45 -4.88 -10.62
N ILE A 61 -17.92 -3.98 -11.45
CA ILE A 61 -17.53 -2.64 -10.98
C ILE A 61 -18.72 -1.87 -10.39
N PRO A 62 -19.93 -1.87 -11.00
CA PRO A 62 -21.09 -1.15 -10.43
C PRO A 62 -21.57 -1.68 -9.07
N THR A 63 -21.12 -2.86 -8.65
CA THR A 63 -21.50 -3.48 -7.36
C THR A 63 -20.55 -3.13 -6.22
N LEU A 64 -19.43 -2.47 -6.52
CA LEU A 64 -18.43 -2.12 -5.53
C LEU A 64 -18.88 -0.91 -4.71
N THR A 65 -18.65 -0.97 -3.40
CA THR A 65 -18.93 0.11 -2.46
C THR A 65 -17.71 0.41 -1.60
N TYR A 66 -17.64 1.62 -1.07
CA TYR A 66 -16.56 2.00 -0.18
C TYR A 66 -16.67 1.26 1.17
N SER A 67 -15.53 0.84 1.71
CA SER A 67 -15.47 0.22 3.04
C SER A 67 -14.46 0.95 3.92
N ALA A 68 -14.96 1.84 4.78
CA ALA A 68 -14.15 2.54 5.78
C ALA A 68 -13.37 1.56 6.68
N ARG A 69 -13.93 0.38 6.95
CA ARG A 69 -13.28 -0.64 7.76
C ARG A 69 -12.02 -1.20 7.10
N VAL A 70 -12.01 -1.36 5.78
CA VAL A 70 -10.81 -1.80 5.04
C VAL A 70 -9.72 -0.74 5.13
N VAL A 71 -10.07 0.54 4.95
CA VAL A 71 -9.13 1.66 5.07
C VAL A 71 -8.55 1.77 6.48
N GLU A 72 -9.38 1.59 7.51
CA GLU A 72 -8.93 1.59 8.89
C GLU A 72 -7.94 0.45 9.17
N LEU A 73 -8.26 -0.77 8.74
CA LEU A 73 -7.41 -1.94 8.93
C LEU A 73 -6.07 -1.82 8.20
N ASP A 74 -6.07 -1.21 7.00
CA ASP A 74 -4.85 -0.94 6.24
C ASP A 74 -3.91 0.04 6.96
N ARG A 75 -4.47 1.14 7.48
CA ARG A 75 -3.70 2.13 8.27
C ARG A 75 -3.16 1.57 9.58
N GLN A 76 -3.81 0.55 10.13
CA GLN A 76 -3.44 -0.07 11.40
C GLN A 76 -2.40 -1.19 11.24
N GLN A 77 -1.73 -1.33 10.10
CA GLN A 77 -0.60 -2.26 9.99
C GLN A 77 0.58 -1.76 10.83
N PRO A 78 0.92 -2.45 11.93
CA PRO A 78 2.04 -2.04 12.74
C PRO A 78 3.31 -2.54 12.05
N GLU A 79 3.96 -1.66 11.29
CA GLU A 79 5.38 -1.85 11.02
C GLU A 79 6.09 -1.83 12.38
N SER A 80 6.87 -2.87 12.66
CA SER A 80 7.67 -2.89 13.87
C SER A 80 8.58 -1.67 13.82
N ARG A 81 8.42 -0.74 14.78
CA ARG A 81 9.29 0.46 14.85
C ARG A 81 10.76 0.01 14.73
N PRO A 82 11.65 0.77 14.07
CA PRO A 82 13.03 0.34 13.82
C PRO A 82 13.81 -0.14 15.07
N ASN A 83 13.35 0.20 16.28
CA ASN A 83 13.91 -0.25 17.56
C ASN A 83 12.86 -0.87 18.50
N ALA A 84 11.79 -1.46 17.97
CA ALA A 84 10.79 -2.16 18.79
C ALA A 84 11.44 -3.39 19.45
N PRO A 85 11.20 -3.64 20.75
CA PRO A 85 11.65 -4.88 21.38
C PRO A 85 11.00 -6.07 20.69
N ILE A 86 11.76 -7.16 20.54
CA ILE A 86 11.23 -8.42 20.01
C ILE A 86 10.11 -8.87 20.95
N SER A 87 8.90 -9.03 20.39
CA SER A 87 7.75 -9.49 21.17
C SER A 87 8.01 -10.89 21.73
N ASN A 88 7.55 -11.15 22.95
CA ASN A 88 7.64 -12.50 23.52
C ASN A 88 6.83 -13.47 22.66
N PHE A 89 7.51 -14.49 22.13
CA PHE A 89 6.89 -15.49 21.27
C PHE A 89 5.90 -16.39 22.03
N GLU A 90 6.16 -16.68 23.31
CA GLU A 90 5.40 -17.70 24.05
C GLU A 90 3.89 -17.40 24.11
N PRO A 91 3.43 -16.19 24.47
CA PRO A 91 2.00 -15.85 24.43
C PRO A 91 1.38 -15.97 23.03
N TYR A 92 2.14 -15.67 21.98
CA TYR A 92 1.67 -15.81 20.60
C TYR A 92 1.51 -17.29 20.25
N ARG A 93 2.49 -18.13 20.61
CA ARG A 93 2.46 -19.58 20.39
C ARG A 93 1.24 -20.22 21.04
N VAL A 94 0.96 -19.93 22.31
CA VAL A 94 -0.18 -20.53 23.03
C VAL A 94 -1.52 -20.20 22.36
N LYS A 95 -1.68 -19.00 21.80
CA LYS A 95 -2.90 -18.57 21.10
C LYS A 95 -3.08 -19.18 19.70
N HIS A 96 -2.00 -19.62 19.07
CA HIS A 96 -2.02 -20.06 17.66
C HIS A 96 -1.70 -21.54 17.46
N VAL A 97 -1.00 -22.16 18.41
CA VAL A 97 -0.63 -23.58 18.41
C VAL A 97 -1.45 -24.28 19.50
N ASP A 98 -2.75 -24.05 19.47
CA ASP A 98 -3.69 -24.65 20.41
C ASP A 98 -4.14 -26.06 19.95
N ALA A 99 -4.65 -26.84 20.90
CA ALA A 99 -5.09 -28.22 20.64
C ALA A 99 -6.21 -28.30 19.59
N SER A 100 -7.06 -27.27 19.49
CA SER A 100 -8.18 -27.22 18.56
C SER A 100 -7.69 -27.06 17.11
N ARG A 101 -6.75 -26.15 16.87
CA ARG A 101 -6.08 -25.95 15.58
C ARG A 101 -5.27 -27.17 15.17
N ILE A 102 -4.52 -27.77 16.09
CA ILE A 102 -3.75 -29.00 15.81
C ILE A 102 -4.68 -30.14 15.38
N THR A 103 -5.76 -30.36 16.12
CA THR A 103 -6.73 -31.43 15.82
C THR A 103 -7.39 -31.23 14.45
N ARG A 104 -7.85 -30.00 14.16
CA ARG A 104 -8.41 -29.66 12.84
C ARG A 104 -7.38 -29.83 11.72
N GLY A 105 -6.12 -29.45 11.96
CA GLY A 105 -5.02 -29.59 11.02
C GLY A 105 -4.73 -31.06 10.67
N ARG A 106 -4.66 -31.95 11.67
CA ARG A 106 -4.50 -33.39 11.45
C ARG A 106 -5.65 -33.97 10.63
N ALA A 107 -6.89 -33.60 10.96
CA ALA A 107 -8.06 -34.05 10.23
C ALA A 107 -8.04 -33.57 8.77
N ALA A 108 -7.64 -32.30 8.52
CA ALA A 108 -7.44 -31.80 7.17
C ALA A 108 -6.40 -32.65 6.43
N TYR A 109 -5.18 -32.76 6.96
CA TYR A 109 -4.11 -33.55 6.35
C TYR A 109 -4.57 -34.96 5.94
N GLN A 110 -5.28 -35.68 6.81
CA GLN A 110 -5.80 -37.02 6.47
C GLN A 110 -6.78 -37.02 5.29
N ARG A 111 -7.63 -35.98 5.15
CA ARG A 111 -8.54 -35.84 4.00
C ARG A 111 -7.82 -35.51 2.69
N GLN A 112 -6.64 -34.90 2.75
CA GLN A 112 -5.94 -34.40 1.56
C GLN A 112 -4.69 -35.20 1.20
N ARG A 113 -4.11 -36.00 2.08
CA ARG A 113 -2.82 -36.69 1.83
C ARG A 113 -2.80 -37.69 0.68
N TRP A 114 -3.98 -38.06 0.17
CA TRP A 114 -4.14 -39.00 -0.94
C TRP A 114 -4.72 -38.34 -2.20
N ARG A 115 -4.93 -37.03 -2.17
CA ARG A 115 -5.27 -36.23 -3.36
C ARG A 115 -3.99 -35.79 -4.04
#